data_AF-A0A7C4E212-F1
#
_entry.id   AF-A0A7C4E212-F1
#
_cell.length_a   1.000
_cell.length_b   1.000
_cell.length_c   1.000
_cell.angle_alpha   90.00
_cell.angle_beta   90.00
_cell.angle_gamma   90.00
#
_symmetry.space_group_name_H-M   'P 1'
#
loop_
_entity.id
_entity.type
_entity.pdbx_description
1 polymer ?
#
loop_
_entity_poly.entity_id
_entity_poly.type
_entity_poly.pdbx_seq_one_letter_code
_entity_poly.pdbx_strand_id
1 'polypeptide(L)'
;MFYTNTPFWRDMTEPDPGRRFFPKEFSDRERAVFEAGIALGALFHSLIGLPATTETKHILEKAFEKSFSLQPFRKSVKLKLHAIKRRHGPYGYGSIGPRDISASVMVCYGSATAVAEVKYVASLGYPLMYVSKVSERRSVSSPRPYARTRGAKARRSV
;
A
#
# COMPACT_ATOMS: atom_id res chain seq x y z
N MET A 1 -5.72 -13.25 -24.21
CA MET A 1 -4.98 -13.86 -23.10
C MET A 1 -5.07 -12.91 -21.90
N PHE A 2 -5.99 -13.14 -20.97
CA PHE A 2 -6.16 -12.30 -19.79
C PHE A 2 -5.23 -12.81 -18.69
N TYR A 3 -4.09 -12.16 -18.49
CA TYR A 3 -3.30 -12.39 -17.28
C TYR A 3 -4.14 -11.95 -16.08
N THR A 4 -4.52 -12.90 -15.23
CA THR A 4 -5.09 -12.58 -13.92
C THR A 4 -4.02 -11.83 -13.14
N ASN A 5 -4.26 -10.55 -12.89
CA ASN A 5 -3.29 -9.60 -12.36
C ASN A 5 -3.11 -9.76 -10.84
N THR A 6 -3.15 -11.00 -10.35
CA THR A 6 -2.94 -11.35 -8.94
C THR A 6 -1.44 -11.28 -8.68
N PRO A 7 -0.96 -10.34 -7.85
CA PRO A 7 0.45 -10.23 -7.56
C PRO A 7 0.95 -11.53 -6.89
N PHE A 8 2.13 -11.99 -7.28
CA PHE A 8 2.77 -13.21 -6.77
C PHE A 8 2.75 -13.30 -5.24
N TRP A 9 2.87 -12.16 -4.54
CA TRP A 9 2.86 -12.14 -3.08
C TRP A 9 1.48 -12.38 -2.43
N ARG A 10 0.38 -12.34 -3.17
CA ARG A 10 -0.96 -12.69 -2.63
C ARG A 10 -1.16 -14.18 -2.41
N ASP A 11 -0.26 -15.00 -2.97
CA ASP A 11 -0.26 -16.46 -2.88
C ASP A 11 0.97 -16.97 -2.12
N MET A 12 1.62 -16.12 -1.30
CA MET A 12 2.75 -16.60 -0.49
C MET A 12 2.22 -17.54 0.59
N THR A 13 2.42 -18.83 0.34
CA THR A 13 2.37 -19.91 1.35
C THR A 13 3.60 -19.88 2.24
N GLU A 14 4.69 -19.22 1.81
CA GLU A 14 5.92 -19.06 2.57
C GLU A 14 6.01 -17.70 3.30
N PRO A 15 6.63 -17.65 4.50
CA PRO A 15 6.84 -16.42 5.23
C PRO A 15 7.71 -15.42 4.45
N ASP A 16 7.44 -14.12 4.61
CA ASP A 16 8.21 -13.01 4.01
C ASP A 16 9.73 -13.24 4.09
N PRO A 17 10.44 -13.52 2.97
CA PRO A 17 11.88 -13.79 3.00
C PRO A 17 12.69 -12.57 3.45
N GLY A 18 12.11 -11.37 3.34
CA GLY A 18 12.68 -10.13 3.84
C GLY A 18 12.64 -10.01 5.36
N ARG A 19 11.80 -10.78 6.07
CA ARG A 19 11.57 -10.65 7.52
C ARG A 19 12.86 -10.73 8.33
N ARG A 20 13.80 -11.60 7.94
CA ARG A 20 15.08 -11.81 8.63
C ARG A 20 16.02 -10.59 8.67
N PHE A 21 15.78 -9.60 7.81
CA PHE A 21 16.61 -8.38 7.74
C PHE A 21 16.08 -7.26 8.64
N PHE A 22 14.93 -7.44 9.28
CA PHE A 22 14.35 -6.45 10.17
C PHE A 22 14.56 -6.90 11.62
N PRO A 23 14.73 -5.96 12.57
CA PRO A 23 14.79 -6.28 14.00
C PRO A 23 13.61 -7.14 14.42
N LYS A 24 13.81 -8.04 15.40
CA LYS A 24 12.75 -8.95 15.85
C LYS A 24 11.55 -8.18 16.41
N GLU A 25 11.82 -7.03 17.01
CA GLU A 25 10.86 -6.12 17.62
C GLU A 25 10.12 -5.26 16.58
N PHE A 26 10.56 -5.26 15.31
CA PHE A 26 9.94 -4.48 14.24
C PHE A 26 8.55 -5.03 13.95
N SER A 27 7.55 -4.29 14.41
CA SER A 27 6.15 -4.66 14.40
C SER A 27 5.59 -4.69 12.98
N ASP A 28 4.49 -5.40 12.81
CA ASP A 28 3.72 -5.39 11.56
C ASP A 28 3.31 -3.96 11.17
N ARG A 29 2.98 -3.12 12.16
CA ARG A 29 2.63 -1.71 11.98
C ARG A 29 3.78 -0.91 11.39
N GLU A 30 4.98 -1.03 11.98
CA GLU A 30 6.17 -0.36 11.49
C GLU A 30 6.53 -0.84 10.09
N ARG A 31 6.42 -2.16 9.84
CA ARG A 31 6.68 -2.72 8.51
C ARG A 31 5.68 -2.25 7.47
N ALA A 32 4.39 -2.19 7.78
CA ALA A 32 3.38 -1.66 6.85
C ALA A 32 3.65 -0.19 6.49
N VAL A 33 4.02 0.64 7.47
CA VAL A 33 4.37 2.05 7.25
C VAL A 33 5.66 2.20 6.43
N PHE A 34 6.69 1.44 6.76
CA PHE A 34 7.97 1.45 6.05
C PHE A 34 7.80 1.09 4.56
N GLU A 35 7.09 0.00 4.29
CA GLU A 35 6.79 -0.46 2.93
C GLU A 35 5.90 0.52 2.16
N ALA A 36 5.00 1.23 2.85
CA ALA A 36 4.19 2.29 2.24
C ALA A 36 5.06 3.51 1.86
N GLY A 37 6.04 3.87 2.69
CA GLY A 37 7.02 4.91 2.40
C GLY A 37 7.88 4.57 1.18
N ILE A 38 8.42 3.35 1.11
CA ILE A 38 9.17 2.85 -0.06
C ILE A 38 8.32 2.94 -1.32
N ALA A 39 7.08 2.46 -1.26
CA ALA A 39 6.18 2.45 -2.42
C ALA A 39 5.92 3.86 -2.95
N LEU A 40 5.60 4.78 -2.06
CA LEU A 40 5.25 6.15 -2.41
C LEU A 40 6.44 6.92 -2.96
N GLY A 41 7.62 6.77 -2.33
CA GLY A 41 8.87 7.37 -2.79
C GLY A 41 9.28 6.85 -4.17
N ALA A 42 9.28 5.53 -4.35
CA ALA A 42 9.62 4.91 -5.63
C ALA A 42 8.65 5.34 -6.75
N LEU A 43 7.34 5.40 -6.48
CA LEU A 43 6.33 5.83 -7.44
C LEU A 43 6.55 7.28 -7.85
N PHE A 44 6.71 8.17 -6.87
CA PHE A 44 6.88 9.59 -7.09
C PHE A 44 8.14 9.89 -7.92
N HIS A 45 9.29 9.33 -7.55
CA HIS A 45 10.55 9.56 -8.26
C HIS A 45 10.62 8.91 -9.64
N SER A 46 9.87 7.83 -9.87
CA SER A 46 9.81 7.18 -11.18
C SER A 46 8.96 7.96 -12.21
N LEU A 47 8.10 8.88 -11.75
CA LEU A 47 7.24 9.70 -12.61
C LEU A 47 7.88 11.03 -12.99
N ILE A 48 8.65 11.65 -12.09
CA ILE A 48 9.19 12.99 -12.29
C ILE A 48 10.07 13.01 -13.55
N GLY A 49 9.81 13.99 -14.42
CA GLY A 49 10.56 14.20 -15.65
C GLY A 49 10.04 13.43 -16.86
N LEU A 50 9.14 12.45 -16.68
CA LEU A 50 8.58 11.72 -17.80
C LEU A 50 7.82 12.65 -18.76
N PRO A 51 8.00 12.48 -20.08
CA PRO A 51 7.25 13.23 -21.07
C PRO A 51 5.79 12.78 -21.06
N ALA A 52 4.89 13.75 -20.97
CA ALA A 52 3.46 13.48 -20.93
C ALA A 52 2.66 14.70 -21.42
N THR A 53 1.41 14.44 -21.75
CA THR A 53 0.42 15.45 -22.10
C THR A 53 -0.84 15.22 -21.28
N THR A 54 -1.70 16.23 -21.18
CA THR A 54 -2.96 16.08 -20.42
C THR A 54 -3.85 15.00 -21.04
N GLU A 55 -3.74 14.79 -22.35
CA GLU A 55 -4.49 13.81 -23.13
C GLU A 55 -4.01 12.38 -22.85
N THR A 56 -2.70 12.17 -22.66
CA THR A 56 -2.10 10.83 -22.52
C THR A 56 -1.82 10.40 -21.08
N LYS A 57 -1.91 11.30 -20.10
CA LYS A 57 -1.57 11.01 -18.69
C LYS A 57 -2.31 9.81 -18.09
N HIS A 58 -3.55 9.55 -18.52
CA HIS A 58 -4.37 8.45 -18.01
C HIS A 58 -3.79 7.07 -18.33
N ILE A 59 -2.97 6.97 -19.39
CA ILE A 59 -2.25 5.74 -19.74
C ILE A 59 -1.14 5.49 -18.70
N LEU A 60 -0.39 6.54 -18.35
CA LEU A 60 0.65 6.47 -17.31
C LEU A 60 0.04 6.14 -15.95
N GLU A 61 -1.07 6.80 -15.57
CA GLU A 61 -1.81 6.50 -14.33
C GLU A 61 -2.08 4.99 -14.21
N LYS A 62 -2.72 4.40 -15.22
CA LYS A 62 -3.06 2.97 -15.24
C LYS A 62 -1.83 2.06 -15.28
N ALA A 63 -0.82 2.41 -16.06
CA ALA A 63 0.40 1.61 -16.21
C ALA A 63 1.17 1.54 -14.89
N PHE A 64 1.37 2.69 -14.24
CA PHE A 64 2.06 2.79 -12.96
C PHE A 64 1.26 2.16 -11.82
N GLU A 65 -0.07 2.35 -11.76
CA GLU A 65 -0.92 1.66 -10.78
C GLU A 65 -0.77 0.14 -10.86
N LYS A 66 -0.79 -0.42 -12.08
CA LYS A 66 -0.62 -1.87 -12.30
C LYS A 66 0.79 -2.32 -11.93
N SER A 67 1.82 -1.63 -12.41
CA SER A 67 3.22 -1.99 -12.17
C SER A 67 3.57 -1.97 -10.68
N PHE A 68 3.23 -0.89 -9.97
CA PHE A 68 3.54 -0.75 -8.55
C PHE A 68 2.70 -1.67 -7.66
N SER A 69 1.52 -2.10 -8.11
CA SER A 69 0.72 -3.11 -7.41
C SER A 69 1.38 -4.50 -7.38
N LEU A 70 2.37 -4.75 -8.23
CA LEU A 70 3.15 -6.00 -8.24
C LEU A 70 4.19 -6.06 -7.12
N GLN A 71 4.61 -4.91 -6.57
CA GLN A 71 5.56 -4.86 -5.46
C GLN A 71 4.97 -5.55 -4.21
N PRO A 72 5.80 -6.11 -3.32
CA PRO A 72 5.34 -6.83 -2.13
C PRO A 72 4.31 -6.06 -1.28
N PHE A 73 3.36 -6.81 -0.70
CA PHE A 73 2.40 -6.34 0.31
C PHE A 73 1.39 -5.27 -0.17
N ARG A 74 1.36 -4.97 -1.48
CA ARG A 74 0.62 -3.83 -2.05
C ARG A 74 -0.87 -4.12 -2.24
N LYS A 75 -1.72 -3.67 -1.33
CA LYS A 75 -3.16 -3.91 -1.44
C LYS A 75 -3.79 -3.10 -2.58
N SER A 76 -3.43 -1.83 -2.71
CA SER A 76 -3.88 -0.96 -3.79
C SER A 76 -2.89 0.17 -4.05
N VAL A 77 -2.80 0.59 -5.30
CA VAL A 77 -2.14 1.83 -5.72
C VAL A 77 -3.15 2.66 -6.48
N LYS A 78 -3.20 3.96 -6.17
CA LYS A 78 -3.99 4.96 -6.88
C LYS A 78 -3.10 6.12 -7.27
N LEU A 79 -3.12 6.48 -8.54
CA LEU A 79 -2.34 7.58 -9.10
C LEU A 79 -3.25 8.51 -9.89
N LYS A 80 -3.13 9.79 -9.61
CA LYS A 80 -3.74 10.87 -10.36
C LYS A 80 -2.67 11.87 -10.75
N LEU A 81 -2.54 12.10 -12.05
CA LEU A 81 -1.75 13.16 -12.63
C LEU A 81 -2.68 14.35 -12.90
N HIS A 82 -2.27 15.55 -12.50
CA HIS A 82 -3.02 16.79 -12.76
C HIS A 82 -2.77 17.27 -14.20
N ALA A 83 -3.19 18.49 -14.54
CA ALA A 83 -2.98 19.02 -15.89
C ALA A 83 -1.48 19.22 -16.13
N ILE A 84 -0.95 18.58 -17.18
CA ILE A 84 0.46 18.67 -17.56
C ILE A 84 0.56 19.69 -18.68
N LYS A 85 1.14 20.85 -18.38
CA LYS A 85 1.27 21.94 -19.35
C LYS A 85 2.27 21.54 -20.43
N ARG A 86 1.87 21.71 -21.70
CA ARG A 86 2.81 21.65 -22.82
C ARG A 86 3.80 22.79 -22.65
N ARG A 87 5.08 22.53 -22.92
CA ARG A 87 6.06 23.61 -23.01
C ARG A 87 5.85 24.37 -24.32
N HIS A 88 6.03 25.69 -24.28
CA HIS A 88 6.12 26.49 -25.50
C HIS A 88 7.45 26.13 -26.20
N GLY A 89 7.35 25.68 -27.46
CA GLY A 89 8.49 25.22 -28.24
C GLY A 89 8.04 24.36 -29.42
N PRO A 90 8.98 23.93 -30.29
CA PRO A 90 8.65 23.13 -31.47
C PRO A 90 8.11 21.73 -31.12
N TYR A 91 8.32 21.27 -29.87
CA TYR A 91 7.90 19.95 -29.41
C TYR A 91 6.73 20.05 -28.43
N GLY A 92 5.59 19.48 -28.82
CA GLY A 92 4.30 19.67 -28.15
C GLY A 92 4.05 18.81 -26.90
N TYR A 93 5.02 18.66 -26.00
CA TYR A 93 4.82 17.89 -24.76
C TYR A 93 5.28 18.64 -23.51
N GLY A 94 4.80 18.20 -22.36
CA GLY A 94 5.26 18.63 -21.05
C GLY A 94 6.06 17.54 -20.34
N SER A 95 6.62 17.86 -19.18
CA SER A 95 7.25 16.88 -18.28
C SER A 95 6.50 16.87 -16.97
N ILE A 96 6.26 15.69 -16.41
CA ILE A 96 5.60 15.55 -15.10
C ILE A 96 6.48 16.20 -14.03
N GLY A 97 5.94 17.19 -13.34
CA GLY A 97 6.57 17.85 -12.20
C GLY A 97 6.05 17.35 -10.84
N PRO A 98 6.75 17.71 -9.75
CA PRO A 98 6.36 17.32 -8.39
C PRO A 98 4.93 17.73 -7.99
N ARG A 99 4.43 18.84 -8.54
CA ARG A 99 3.10 19.38 -8.24
C ARG A 99 1.98 18.66 -8.99
N ASP A 100 2.33 17.92 -10.03
CA ASP A 100 1.36 17.27 -10.92
C ASP A 100 0.93 15.91 -10.38
N ILE A 101 1.56 15.42 -9.31
CA ILE A 101 1.35 14.06 -8.80
C ILE A 101 0.46 14.09 -7.56
N SER A 102 -0.54 13.23 -7.55
CA SER A 102 -1.23 12.82 -6.32
C SER A 102 -1.39 11.31 -6.33
N ALA A 103 -0.96 10.64 -5.28
CA ALA A 103 -1.04 9.18 -5.20
C ALA A 103 -1.41 8.72 -3.80
N SER A 104 -2.02 7.54 -3.73
CA SER A 104 -2.34 6.81 -2.51
C SER A 104 -1.90 5.37 -2.66
N VAL A 105 -1.16 4.87 -1.67
CA VAL A 105 -0.73 3.47 -1.60
C VAL A 105 -1.28 2.86 -0.32
N MET A 106 -1.86 1.66 -0.45
CA MET A 106 -2.30 0.86 0.68
C MET A 106 -1.42 -0.38 0.77
N VAL A 107 -0.86 -0.60 1.95
CA VAL A 107 0.00 -1.74 2.27
C VAL A 107 -0.65 -2.54 3.37
N CYS A 108 -0.68 -3.86 3.21
CA CYS A 108 -1.09 -4.80 4.25
C CYS A 108 0.10 -5.70 4.58
N TYR A 109 0.58 -5.65 5.81
CA TYR A 109 1.66 -6.50 6.30
C TYR A 109 1.23 -7.16 7.60
N GLY A 110 1.20 -8.49 7.64
CA GLY A 110 0.69 -9.26 8.77
C GLY A 110 -0.71 -8.81 9.20
N SER A 111 -0.83 -8.37 10.46
CA SER A 111 -2.07 -7.85 11.03
C SER A 111 -2.33 -6.35 10.75
N ALA A 112 -1.34 -5.62 10.24
CA ALA A 112 -1.41 -4.18 10.05
C ALA A 112 -1.76 -3.77 8.62
N THR A 113 -2.37 -2.60 8.48
CA THR A 113 -2.63 -1.93 7.21
C THR A 113 -2.28 -0.45 7.33
N ALA A 114 -1.46 0.04 6.41
CA ALA A 114 -1.06 1.44 6.31
C ALA A 114 -1.52 2.03 4.98
N VAL A 115 -2.05 3.24 5.01
CA VAL A 115 -2.35 4.06 3.83
C VAL A 115 -1.44 5.28 3.88
N ALA A 116 -0.65 5.46 2.82
CA ALA A 116 0.19 6.64 2.65
C ALA A 116 -0.20 7.39 1.37
N GLU A 117 -0.05 8.70 1.40
CA GLU A 117 -0.49 9.61 0.35
C GLU A 117 0.58 10.64 0.02
N VAL A 118 0.68 11.01 -1.25
CA VAL A 118 1.41 12.19 -1.71
C VAL A 118 0.43 13.14 -2.38
N LYS A 119 0.52 14.43 -2.03
CA LYS A 119 -0.16 15.50 -2.76
C LYS A 119 0.58 16.82 -2.56
N TYR A 120 0.44 17.71 -3.53
CA TYR A 120 0.96 19.07 -3.38
C TYR A 120 0.14 19.85 -2.35
N VAL A 121 0.81 20.33 -1.30
CA VAL A 121 0.20 21.16 -0.24
C VAL A 121 0.58 22.61 -0.50
N ALA A 122 -0.38 23.39 -1.00
CA ALA A 122 -0.14 24.78 -1.43
C ALA A 122 0.40 25.67 -0.32
N SER A 123 -0.10 25.52 0.92
CA SER A 123 0.37 26.28 2.09
C SER A 123 1.82 25.98 2.49
N LEU A 124 2.35 24.82 2.09
CA LEU A 124 3.74 24.43 2.35
C LEU A 124 4.64 24.62 1.13
N GLY A 125 4.07 24.92 -0.04
CA GLY A 125 4.84 24.93 -1.28
C GLY A 125 5.42 23.56 -1.68
N TYR A 126 4.91 22.46 -1.12
CA TYR A 126 5.63 21.18 -1.05
C TYR A 126 4.77 19.95 -1.39
N PRO A 127 5.28 18.96 -2.17
CA PRO A 127 4.62 17.66 -2.36
C PRO A 127 4.78 16.80 -1.11
N LEU A 128 3.84 16.94 -0.17
CA LEU A 128 3.92 16.25 1.11
C LEU A 128 3.55 14.78 0.96
N MET A 129 4.46 13.90 1.37
CA MET A 129 4.20 12.49 1.64
C MET A 129 3.85 12.30 3.11
N TYR A 130 2.75 11.61 3.39
CA TYR A 130 2.32 11.36 4.77
C TYR A 130 1.54 10.06 4.88
N VAL A 131 1.48 9.50 6.08
CA VAL A 131 0.62 8.36 6.41
C VAL A 131 -0.75 8.92 6.78
N SER A 132 -1.78 8.61 5.99
CA SER A 132 -3.14 9.10 6.22
C SER A 132 -3.96 8.20 7.14
N LYS A 133 -3.65 6.90 7.18
CA LYS A 133 -4.33 5.93 8.05
C LYS A 133 -3.43 4.77 8.40
N VAL A 134 -3.50 4.31 9.65
CA VAL A 134 -2.94 3.02 10.09
C VAL A 134 -3.99 2.29 10.90
N SER A 135 -4.17 1.00 10.65
CA SER A 135 -5.09 0.14 11.40
C SER A 135 -4.51 -1.25 11.57
N GLU A 136 -4.79 -1.88 12.71
CA GLU A 136 -4.42 -3.26 12.99
C GLU A 136 -5.66 -4.10 13.21
N ARG A 137 -5.64 -5.33 12.68
CA ARG A 137 -6.68 -6.32 12.96
C ARG A 137 -6.50 -6.75 14.43
N ARG A 138 -7.45 -6.41 15.30
CA ARG A 138 -7.47 -6.95 16.67
C ARG A 138 -7.52 -8.47 16.58
N SER A 139 -6.62 -9.15 17.27
CA SER A 139 -6.78 -10.58 17.52
C SER A 139 -8.10 -10.77 18.27
N VAL A 140 -9.01 -11.54 17.68
CA VAL A 140 -10.15 -12.04 18.44
C VAL A 140 -9.53 -13.01 19.45
N SER A 141 -9.45 -12.61 20.71
CA SER A 141 -9.13 -13.55 21.79
C SER A 141 -10.15 -14.68 21.69
N SER A 142 -9.68 -15.91 21.50
CA SER A 142 -10.49 -17.12 21.55
C SER A 142 -11.42 -17.07 22.79
N PRO A 143 -12.70 -17.47 22.66
CA PRO A 143 -13.59 -17.57 23.82
C PRO A 143 -12.90 -18.43 24.89
N ARG A 144 -12.88 -17.94 26.14
CA ARG A 144 -12.36 -18.69 27.29
C ARG A 144 -12.93 -20.11 27.26
N PRO A 145 -12.12 -21.17 27.49
CA PRO A 145 -12.66 -22.51 27.55
C PRO A 145 -13.77 -22.56 28.61
N TYR A 146 -14.94 -23.05 28.20
CA TYR A 146 -16.12 -23.22 29.04
C TYR A 146 -15.72 -23.88 30.36
N ALA A 147 -16.10 -23.24 31.48
CA ALA A 147 -15.81 -23.75 32.81
C ALA A 147 -16.32 -25.20 32.94
N ARG A 148 -15.44 -26.12 33.36
CA ARG A 148 -15.83 -27.49 33.75
C ARG A 148 -16.93 -27.42 34.80
N THR A 149 -18.17 -27.73 34.41
CA THR A 149 -19.26 -27.98 35.36
C THR A 149 -18.89 -29.18 36.21
N ARG A 150 -18.81 -28.95 37.52
CA ARG A 150 -18.57 -29.96 38.54
C ARG A 150 -19.72 -30.98 38.58
N GLY A 151 -19.35 -32.26 38.47
CA GLY A 151 -19.93 -33.37 39.23
C GLY A 151 -21.40 -33.75 39.00
N ALA A 152 -21.64 -34.70 38.09
CA ALA A 152 -22.80 -35.59 38.21
C ALA A 152 -22.41 -36.76 39.15
N LYS A 153 -23.02 -36.82 40.33
CA LYS A 153 -22.92 -37.95 41.25
C LYS A 153 -23.50 -39.21 40.58
N ALA A 154 -22.70 -40.27 40.55
CA ALA A 154 -23.18 -41.61 40.28
C ALA A 154 -24.23 -42.02 41.32
N ARG A 155 -25.42 -42.40 40.87
CA ARG A 155 -26.36 -43.21 41.66
C ARG A 155 -26.23 -44.66 41.20
N ARG A 156 -25.65 -45.49 42.06
CA ARG A 156 -25.81 -46.94 42.07
C ARG A 156 -27.06 -47.28 42.88
N SER A 157 -27.87 -48.21 42.38
CA SER A 157 -28.76 -49.14 43.09
C SER A 157 -29.93 -49.49 42.15
N VAL A 158 -30.44 -50.70 42.01
CA VAL A 158 -30.17 -52.10 42.41
C VAL A 158 -30.94 -52.91 41.36
#